data_AF-A0A2V6MTM6-F1
#
_entry.id   AF-A0A2V6MTM6-F1
#
_cell.length_a   1.000
_cell.length_b   1.000
_cell.length_c   1.000
_cell.angle_alpha   90.00
_cell.angle_beta   90.00
_cell.angle_gamma   90.00
#
_symmetry.space_group_name_H-M   'P 1'
#
loop_
_entity.id
_entity.type
_entity.pdbx_description
1 polymer ?
#
loop_
_entity_poly.entity_id
_entity_poly.type
_entity_poly.pdbx_seq_one_letter_code
_entity_poly.pdbx_strand_id
1 'polypeptide(L)'
;MRWRSRWRSIVPAASAIFVLVLAFFLPERSAHAANRTWSNTGTDFNAGASWGGTAPGAADVAVFSSAAITQPNLSASLTIKELNFSATTSSGYDITSSSTSIKLTLTNTGTGAGGAINAANTSGTNTIDAPIVLGAAAGQTQTFTQANGGTLVVNGIISSTNSVTLSLAGAGIITLAGANTYNGGTTLASGTTLRINNATALGTGTFTINGGTIDNTTGASITLSNNNAQAWNGDFTFTGTQSLNLGTGAVTLNATRTVTVSANTLTVGGVISGSGFGLTKAGTGTLTLTGANTYTGATSVNAGTLNIQNASALGTTAAGTTVASGATLQLQGGITTLSEALTISGTGASGQNGALVNVSGTNNYAGLLTLGAATTISSDSGTLNLTNTGTITGATFGLTLTGSGSGSVSSIIGTTTGSLTKSGSGTWTLSGVNTYTGATTVNAGTLSVTGSLASGSAVTVNNSGSTLEGTGTIFGS
;
A
#
# COMPACT_ATOMS: atom_id res chain seq x y z
N MET A 1 -107.94 -27.26 10.98
CA MET A 1 -107.58 -27.60 9.59
C MET A 1 -107.21 -26.32 8.84
N ARG A 2 -106.11 -26.36 8.05
CA ARG A 2 -105.80 -25.52 6.87
C ARG A 2 -105.61 -23.99 7.06
N TRP A 3 -104.36 -23.50 6.85
CA TRP A 3 -103.87 -22.76 5.66
C TRP A 3 -102.76 -21.72 5.93
N ARG A 4 -101.71 -21.77 5.06
CA ARG A 4 -100.87 -20.68 4.48
C ARG A 4 -99.99 -19.86 5.46
N SER A 5 -98.80 -19.36 5.10
CA SER A 5 -98.45 -18.65 3.87
C SER A 5 -96.93 -18.58 3.59
N ARG A 6 -96.61 -18.18 2.35
CA ARG A 6 -95.30 -17.91 1.76
C ARG A 6 -94.77 -16.50 2.14
N TRP A 7 -93.44 -16.30 1.99
CA TRP A 7 -92.74 -15.19 1.27
C TRP A 7 -91.50 -14.58 2.01
N ARG A 8 -90.34 -14.78 1.36
CA ARG A 8 -89.22 -13.87 1.01
C ARG A 8 -88.65 -12.79 1.98
N SER A 9 -87.32 -12.92 2.15
CA SER A 9 -86.20 -11.96 2.00
C SER A 9 -86.05 -10.76 2.94
N ILE A 10 -84.89 -10.67 3.62
CA ILE A 10 -83.80 -9.66 3.47
C ILE A 10 -82.86 -9.74 4.70
N VAL A 11 -81.56 -9.66 4.44
CA VAL A 11 -80.34 -9.83 5.28
C VAL A 11 -79.97 -8.50 6.00
N PRO A 12 -78.96 -8.31 6.90
CA PRO A 12 -78.12 -9.16 7.79
C PRO A 12 -78.07 -8.71 9.28
N ALA A 13 -77.46 -9.51 10.17
CA ALA A 13 -76.27 -9.13 10.97
C ALA A 13 -76.00 -10.11 12.13
N ALA A 14 -74.72 -10.46 12.32
CA ALA A 14 -74.09 -11.12 13.46
C ALA A 14 -74.48 -12.60 13.72
N SER A 15 -73.63 -13.56 14.07
CA SER A 15 -72.18 -13.65 14.28
C SER A 15 -71.83 -15.13 14.49
N ALA A 16 -70.56 -15.48 14.26
CA ALA A 16 -69.86 -16.70 14.68
C ALA A 16 -70.14 -18.04 13.95
N ILE A 17 -69.42 -18.24 12.85
CA ILE A 17 -69.05 -19.57 12.34
C ILE A 17 -67.81 -20.05 13.10
N PHE A 18 -67.93 -21.22 13.73
CA PHE A 18 -66.82 -21.99 14.31
C PHE A 18 -65.87 -22.41 13.18
N VAL A 19 -64.68 -21.82 13.12
CA VAL A 19 -63.57 -22.33 12.30
C VAL A 19 -62.73 -23.24 13.17
N LEU A 20 -62.75 -24.52 12.80
CA LEU A 20 -61.84 -25.55 13.29
C LEU A 20 -60.41 -25.16 12.90
N VAL A 21 -59.62 -24.67 13.86
CA VAL A 21 -58.18 -24.45 13.67
C VAL A 21 -57.51 -25.82 13.64
N LEU A 22 -57.23 -26.29 12.43
CA LEU A 22 -56.29 -27.37 12.17
C LEU A 22 -54.89 -26.82 12.48
N ALA A 23 -54.37 -27.14 13.67
CA ALA A 23 -52.99 -26.84 14.04
C ALA A 23 -52.04 -27.71 13.20
N PHE A 24 -51.69 -27.22 12.01
CA PHE A 24 -50.47 -27.65 11.34
C PHE A 24 -49.29 -27.12 12.15
N PHE A 25 -48.67 -28.00 12.91
CA PHE A 25 -47.34 -27.78 13.47
C PHE A 25 -46.31 -27.89 12.33
N LEU A 26 -45.41 -26.90 12.31
CA LEU A 26 -44.14 -26.78 11.57
C LEU A 26 -44.24 -26.04 10.21
N PRO A 27 -43.31 -25.10 9.94
CA PRO A 27 -41.91 -25.46 9.81
C PRO A 27 -41.10 -25.19 11.08
N GLU A 28 -40.21 -26.13 11.32
CA GLU A 28 -39.09 -26.05 12.23
C GLU A 28 -38.44 -24.67 12.17
N ARG A 29 -38.17 -24.06 13.32
CA ARG A 29 -36.94 -23.28 13.40
C ARG A 29 -35.82 -24.26 13.07
N SER A 30 -35.21 -24.15 11.89
CA SER A 30 -34.18 -25.06 11.40
C SER A 30 -33.17 -25.39 12.49
N ALA A 31 -33.14 -26.64 12.93
CA ALA A 31 -32.23 -27.16 13.94
C ALA A 31 -30.76 -27.27 13.45
N HIS A 32 -30.38 -26.54 12.39
CA HIS A 32 -29.16 -26.77 11.61
C HIS A 32 -28.15 -25.62 11.61
N ALA A 33 -28.37 -24.55 12.36
CA ALA A 33 -27.36 -23.51 12.55
C ALA A 33 -26.76 -23.63 13.96
N ALA A 34 -25.96 -24.68 14.19
CA ALA A 34 -25.27 -24.89 15.45
C ALA A 34 -23.76 -24.70 15.29
N ASN A 35 -23.12 -24.16 16.32
CA ASN A 35 -21.67 -24.22 16.44
C ASN A 35 -21.29 -25.67 16.74
N ARG A 36 -20.52 -26.31 15.86
CA ARG A 36 -19.93 -27.61 16.13
C ARG A 36 -18.51 -27.40 16.60
N THR A 37 -18.21 -27.92 17.79
CA THR A 37 -16.88 -27.82 18.37
C THR A 37 -16.09 -29.07 18.02
N TRP A 38 -14.93 -28.90 17.42
CA TRP A 38 -13.97 -29.97 17.20
C TRP A 38 -13.20 -30.23 18.49
N SER A 39 -13.14 -31.49 18.92
CA SER A 39 -12.39 -31.93 20.10
C SER A 39 -11.33 -32.96 19.72
N ASN A 40 -10.23 -32.96 20.48
CA ASN A 40 -8.92 -33.54 20.21
C ASN A 40 -8.85 -35.08 20.01
N THR A 41 -9.49 -35.67 19.00
CA THR A 41 -9.42 -37.14 18.82
C THR A 41 -9.32 -37.68 17.38
N GLY A 42 -9.51 -36.88 16.33
CA GLY A 42 -9.51 -37.36 14.95
C GLY A 42 -8.70 -36.49 13.98
N THR A 43 -8.19 -37.07 12.89
CA THR A 43 -7.42 -36.36 11.85
C THR A 43 -8.24 -36.04 10.60
N ASP A 44 -9.42 -36.64 10.42
CA ASP A 44 -10.30 -36.40 9.27
C ASP A 44 -11.45 -35.45 9.65
N PHE A 45 -11.51 -34.30 8.99
CA PHE A 45 -12.53 -33.26 9.22
C PHE A 45 -13.91 -33.67 8.69
N ASN A 46 -13.98 -34.57 7.69
CA ASN A 46 -15.23 -35.08 7.13
C ASN A 46 -15.80 -36.27 7.91
N ALA A 47 -15.04 -36.84 8.86
CA ALA A 47 -15.53 -37.93 9.70
C ALA A 47 -16.44 -37.41 10.81
N GLY A 48 -17.70 -37.83 10.82
CA GLY A 48 -18.67 -37.36 11.81
C GLY A 48 -18.30 -37.70 13.27
N ALA A 49 -17.54 -38.78 13.49
CA ALA A 49 -16.99 -39.13 14.80
C ALA A 49 -16.09 -38.01 15.38
N SER A 50 -15.40 -37.25 14.53
CA SER A 50 -14.57 -36.09 14.92
C SER A 50 -15.38 -34.91 15.47
N TRP A 51 -16.71 -34.92 15.30
CA TRP A 51 -17.64 -33.83 15.66
C TRP A 51 -18.75 -34.27 16.63
N GLY A 52 -18.62 -35.44 17.25
CA GLY A 52 -19.64 -36.00 18.13
C GLY A 52 -20.86 -36.57 17.41
N GLY A 53 -20.75 -36.93 16.13
CA GLY A 53 -21.81 -37.62 15.38
C GLY A 53 -21.70 -37.45 13.87
N THR A 54 -22.13 -36.29 13.35
CA THR A 54 -22.16 -35.98 11.91
C THR A 54 -21.17 -34.88 11.55
N ALA A 55 -20.63 -34.93 10.33
CA ALA A 55 -19.76 -33.87 9.82
C ALA A 55 -20.53 -32.52 9.69
N PRO A 56 -19.85 -31.37 9.79
CA PRO A 56 -20.45 -30.06 9.60
C PRO A 56 -21.07 -29.91 8.20
N GLY A 57 -22.22 -29.25 8.13
CA GLY A 57 -22.88 -28.85 6.89
C GLY A 57 -22.80 -27.33 6.62
N ALA A 58 -23.42 -26.89 5.52
CA ALA A 58 -23.31 -25.51 5.02
C ALA A 58 -23.78 -24.41 5.99
N ALA A 59 -24.62 -24.75 6.98
CA ALA A 59 -25.12 -23.82 7.99
C ALA A 59 -24.34 -23.87 9.32
N ASP A 60 -23.46 -24.86 9.50
CA ASP A 60 -22.69 -25.07 10.73
C ASP A 60 -21.44 -24.18 10.77
N VAL A 61 -21.03 -23.79 11.98
CA VAL A 61 -19.73 -23.14 12.23
C VAL A 61 -18.78 -24.16 12.83
N ALA A 62 -17.60 -24.32 12.24
CA ALA A 62 -16.56 -25.19 12.75
C ALA A 62 -15.71 -24.45 13.79
N VAL A 63 -15.67 -24.92 15.03
CA VAL A 63 -14.97 -24.27 16.13
C VAL A 63 -13.84 -25.16 16.67
N PHE A 64 -12.62 -24.63 16.71
CA PHE A 64 -11.46 -25.24 17.34
C PHE A 64 -11.23 -24.60 18.72
N SER A 65 -11.56 -25.30 19.81
CA SER A 65 -11.56 -24.75 21.17
C SER A 65 -10.38 -25.18 22.04
N SER A 66 -9.56 -26.11 21.58
CA SER A 66 -8.37 -26.58 22.29
C SER A 66 -7.25 -26.88 21.31
N ALA A 67 -6.04 -26.40 21.60
CA ALA A 67 -4.87 -26.64 20.75
C ALA A 67 -4.70 -28.14 20.49
N ALA A 68 -4.60 -28.52 19.22
CA ALA A 68 -4.35 -29.89 18.81
C ALA A 68 -2.88 -30.05 18.40
N ILE A 69 -2.32 -31.24 18.62
CA ILE A 69 -1.01 -31.64 18.09
C ILE A 69 -1.17 -32.28 16.69
N THR A 70 -2.38 -32.75 16.36
CA THR A 70 -2.70 -33.45 15.11
C THR A 70 -3.37 -32.53 14.09
N GLN A 71 -2.81 -32.48 12.88
CA GLN A 71 -3.30 -31.65 11.78
C GLN A 71 -4.57 -32.22 11.14
N PRO A 72 -5.69 -31.48 11.11
CA PRO A 72 -6.90 -31.92 10.42
C PRO A 72 -6.69 -31.93 8.91
N ASN A 73 -7.16 -33.00 8.27
CA ASN A 73 -7.14 -33.16 6.82
C ASN A 73 -8.57 -33.28 6.28
N LEU A 74 -8.84 -32.64 5.13
CA LEU A 74 -10.07 -32.84 4.38
C LEU A 74 -9.95 -34.10 3.52
N SER A 75 -10.82 -35.09 3.75
CA SER A 75 -10.95 -36.29 2.90
C SER A 75 -11.97 -36.12 1.76
N ALA A 76 -12.84 -35.11 1.84
CA ALA A 76 -13.76 -34.70 0.78
C ALA A 76 -14.04 -33.19 0.86
N SER A 77 -14.58 -32.61 -0.21
CA SER A 77 -15.00 -31.20 -0.20
C SER A 77 -16.03 -30.95 0.89
N LEU A 78 -15.88 -29.82 1.57
CA LEU A 78 -16.70 -29.47 2.71
C LEU A 78 -17.22 -28.05 2.58
N THR A 79 -18.46 -27.84 3.00
CA THR A 79 -19.10 -26.54 3.03
C THR A 79 -19.54 -26.24 4.45
N ILE A 80 -19.09 -25.10 4.99
CA ILE A 80 -19.45 -24.61 6.31
C ILE A 80 -19.74 -23.11 6.25
N LYS A 81 -20.41 -22.58 7.28
CA LYS A 81 -20.69 -21.15 7.39
C LYS A 81 -19.45 -20.34 7.74
N GLU A 82 -18.68 -20.80 8.73
CA GLU A 82 -17.52 -20.09 9.28
C GLU A 82 -16.53 -21.09 9.91
N LEU A 83 -15.25 -20.72 9.88
CA LEU A 83 -14.16 -21.39 10.57
C LEU A 83 -13.67 -20.53 11.75
N ASN A 84 -13.68 -21.06 12.97
CA ASN A 84 -13.29 -20.32 14.17
C ASN A 84 -12.18 -21.04 14.96
N PHE A 85 -11.01 -20.43 15.06
CA PHE A 85 -9.93 -20.85 15.95
C PHE A 85 -10.05 -20.11 17.29
N SER A 86 -10.84 -20.67 18.20
CA SER A 86 -11.20 -20.03 19.47
C SER A 86 -10.17 -20.17 20.60
N ALA A 87 -9.12 -20.96 20.40
CA ALA A 87 -8.02 -21.08 21.36
C ALA A 87 -7.21 -19.76 21.42
N THR A 88 -7.19 -19.10 22.58
CA THR A 88 -6.56 -17.77 22.76
C THR A 88 -5.04 -17.82 22.95
N THR A 89 -4.48 -18.99 23.32
CA THR A 89 -3.03 -19.22 23.52
C THR A 89 -2.46 -20.19 22.47
N SER A 90 -1.27 -19.89 21.91
CA SER A 90 -0.46 -20.71 21.00
C SER A 90 -1.22 -21.80 20.25
N SER A 91 -1.94 -21.44 19.18
CA SER A 91 -2.51 -22.42 18.26
C SER A 91 -1.59 -22.62 17.05
N GLY A 92 -1.51 -23.86 16.58
CA GLY A 92 -0.63 -24.35 15.53
C GLY A 92 -1.36 -25.21 14.50
N TYR A 93 -2.65 -24.95 14.25
CA TYR A 93 -3.45 -25.80 13.36
C TYR A 93 -2.97 -25.65 11.93
N ASP A 94 -2.85 -26.77 11.22
CA ASP A 94 -2.63 -26.83 9.80
C ASP A 94 -3.77 -27.63 9.17
N ILE A 95 -4.64 -26.94 8.43
CA ILE A 95 -5.75 -27.58 7.72
C ILE A 95 -5.27 -27.93 6.32
N THR A 96 -5.04 -29.21 6.08
CA THR A 96 -4.61 -29.73 4.78
C THR A 96 -5.78 -30.32 4.00
N SER A 97 -5.57 -30.56 2.70
CA SER A 97 -6.45 -31.41 1.90
C SER A 97 -5.68 -32.63 1.37
N SER A 98 -6.36 -33.77 1.23
CA SER A 98 -5.73 -34.98 0.70
C SER A 98 -5.41 -34.89 -0.80
N SER A 99 -5.99 -33.90 -1.49
CA SER A 99 -5.63 -33.49 -2.86
C SER A 99 -6.12 -32.07 -3.16
N THR A 100 -5.68 -31.48 -4.27
CA THR A 100 -6.06 -30.12 -4.71
C THR A 100 -7.52 -30.00 -5.17
N SER A 101 -8.20 -31.11 -5.46
CA SER A 101 -9.60 -31.11 -5.89
C SER A 101 -10.58 -30.95 -4.72
N ILE A 102 -10.13 -31.28 -3.52
CA ILE A 102 -10.90 -31.15 -2.28
C ILE A 102 -10.80 -29.72 -1.78
N LYS A 103 -11.94 -29.10 -1.47
CA LYS A 103 -12.02 -27.68 -1.12
C LYS A 103 -12.80 -27.45 0.16
N LEU A 104 -12.41 -26.41 0.90
CA LEU A 104 -13.20 -25.84 1.98
C LEU A 104 -14.01 -24.66 1.41
N THR A 105 -15.33 -24.77 1.42
CA THR A 105 -16.25 -23.72 0.97
C THR A 105 -16.82 -22.99 2.18
N LEU A 106 -16.67 -21.67 2.20
CA LEU A 106 -17.14 -20.78 3.27
C LEU A 106 -18.33 -19.96 2.74
N THR A 107 -19.55 -20.23 3.21
CA THR A 107 -20.81 -19.72 2.61
C THR A 107 -21.50 -18.63 3.41
N ASN A 108 -20.78 -17.76 4.13
CA ASN A 108 -21.45 -16.81 5.01
C ASN A 108 -22.39 -15.85 4.24
N THR A 109 -23.68 -15.82 4.62
CA THR A 109 -24.75 -15.04 3.96
C THR A 109 -25.43 -13.98 4.85
N GLY A 110 -24.97 -13.74 6.08
CA GLY A 110 -25.71 -12.89 7.05
C GLY A 110 -24.94 -11.70 7.61
N THR A 111 -25.57 -10.52 7.55
CA THR A 111 -25.13 -9.18 8.01
C THR A 111 -24.96 -9.01 9.53
N GLY A 112 -24.62 -10.06 10.27
CA GLY A 112 -24.51 -10.01 11.73
C GLY A 112 -23.49 -11.00 12.25
N ALA A 113 -22.25 -10.54 12.39
CA ALA A 113 -21.12 -11.13 13.10
C ALA A 113 -20.79 -12.62 12.86
N GLY A 114 -19.67 -12.82 12.19
CA GLY A 114 -18.94 -14.09 12.06
C GLY A 114 -18.07 -13.97 10.82
N GLY A 115 -16.75 -14.10 10.95
CA GLY A 115 -15.88 -14.05 9.79
C GLY A 115 -16.19 -15.20 8.83
N ALA A 116 -15.60 -15.21 7.64
CA ALA A 116 -15.37 -16.48 6.97
C ALA A 116 -14.32 -17.29 7.76
N ILE A 117 -13.33 -16.59 8.32
CA ILE A 117 -12.36 -17.13 9.27
C ILE A 117 -12.24 -16.17 10.45
N ASN A 118 -12.30 -16.70 11.67
CA ASN A 118 -12.01 -15.96 12.90
C ASN A 118 -10.90 -16.68 13.68
N ALA A 119 -9.72 -16.07 13.76
CA ALA A 119 -8.57 -16.62 14.47
C ALA A 119 -8.30 -15.80 15.74
N ALA A 120 -8.64 -16.36 16.90
CA ALA A 120 -8.53 -15.70 18.20
C ALA A 120 -7.17 -15.91 18.89
N ASN A 121 -6.26 -16.66 18.26
CA ASN A 121 -4.95 -16.94 18.84
C ASN A 121 -4.11 -15.66 18.92
N THR A 122 -3.55 -15.41 20.11
CA THR A 122 -2.69 -14.24 20.37
C THR A 122 -1.20 -14.52 20.20
N SER A 123 -0.88 -15.74 19.76
CA SER A 123 0.47 -16.24 19.45
C SER A 123 0.37 -17.46 18.53
N GLY A 124 1.50 -17.87 17.95
CA GLY A 124 1.55 -19.03 17.06
C GLY A 124 1.01 -18.73 15.65
N THR A 125 0.80 -19.79 14.87
CA THR A 125 0.39 -19.70 13.47
C THR A 125 -0.67 -20.75 13.16
N ASN A 126 -1.80 -20.31 12.64
CA ASN A 126 -2.76 -21.21 12.01
C ASN A 126 -2.52 -21.18 10.51
N THR A 127 -2.36 -22.35 9.90
CA THR A 127 -2.12 -22.55 8.48
C THR A 127 -3.34 -23.21 7.84
N ILE A 128 -3.68 -22.77 6.64
CA ILE A 128 -4.68 -23.40 5.78
C ILE A 128 -4.03 -23.67 4.43
N ASP A 129 -3.65 -24.91 4.21
CA ASP A 129 -3.10 -25.43 2.95
C ASP A 129 -4.20 -25.86 1.98
N ALA A 130 -5.38 -26.22 2.50
CA ALA A 130 -6.53 -26.56 1.69
C ALA A 130 -7.01 -25.38 0.83
N PRO A 131 -7.39 -25.61 -0.45
CA PRO A 131 -8.05 -24.58 -1.26
C PRO A 131 -9.34 -24.07 -0.60
N ILE A 132 -9.55 -22.75 -0.64
CA ILE A 132 -10.73 -22.08 -0.10
C ILE A 132 -11.62 -21.60 -1.24
N VAL A 133 -12.93 -21.81 -1.11
CA VAL A 133 -13.94 -21.21 -1.98
C VAL A 133 -14.77 -20.23 -1.16
N LEU A 134 -14.74 -18.96 -1.56
CA LEU A 134 -15.63 -17.93 -1.03
C LEU A 134 -17.02 -18.11 -1.64
N GLY A 135 -17.92 -18.70 -0.87
CA GLY A 135 -19.27 -19.10 -1.28
C GLY A 135 -20.37 -18.08 -0.97
N ALA A 136 -20.03 -16.87 -0.53
CA ALA A 136 -21.00 -15.81 -0.29
C ALA A 136 -21.73 -15.36 -1.58
N ALA A 137 -22.89 -14.72 -1.42
CA ALA A 137 -23.63 -14.15 -2.55
C ALA A 137 -22.84 -13.01 -3.22
N ALA A 138 -23.15 -12.72 -4.48
CA ALA A 138 -22.50 -11.63 -5.23
C ALA A 138 -22.67 -10.28 -4.52
N GLY A 139 -21.59 -9.49 -4.47
CA GLY A 139 -21.54 -8.19 -3.81
C GLY A 139 -21.29 -8.26 -2.29
N GLN A 140 -21.27 -9.46 -1.70
CA GLN A 140 -21.03 -9.62 -0.27
C GLN A 140 -19.54 -9.63 0.07
N THR A 141 -19.24 -9.34 1.33
CA THR A 141 -17.90 -9.40 1.90
C THR A 141 -17.75 -10.64 2.78
N GLN A 142 -16.63 -11.33 2.65
CA GLN A 142 -16.18 -12.37 3.59
C GLN A 142 -14.94 -11.88 4.32
N THR A 143 -14.96 -11.97 5.65
CA THR A 143 -13.89 -11.41 6.49
C THR A 143 -13.01 -12.50 7.09
N PHE A 144 -11.70 -12.40 6.92
CA PHE A 144 -10.72 -13.15 7.71
C PHE A 144 -10.23 -12.24 8.84
N THR A 145 -10.35 -12.70 10.07
CA THR A 145 -9.95 -11.94 11.27
C THR A 145 -8.81 -12.66 11.98
N GLN A 146 -7.76 -11.93 12.36
CA GLN A 146 -6.66 -12.44 13.19
C GLN A 146 -6.42 -11.56 14.41
N ALA A 147 -6.45 -12.15 15.61
CA ALA A 147 -6.14 -11.48 16.86
C ALA A 147 -4.66 -11.06 16.97
N ASN A 148 -4.41 -10.00 17.75
CA ASN A 148 -3.08 -9.44 17.95
C ASN A 148 -2.07 -10.49 18.44
N GLY A 149 -0.86 -10.49 17.87
CA GLY A 149 0.22 -11.41 18.22
C GLY A 149 0.16 -12.78 17.52
N GLY A 150 -0.99 -13.16 16.95
CA GLY A 150 -1.13 -14.38 16.14
C GLY A 150 -0.92 -14.15 14.64
N THR A 151 -0.71 -15.25 13.92
CA THR A 151 -0.64 -15.27 12.44
C THR A 151 -1.63 -16.28 11.87
N LEU A 152 -2.36 -15.86 10.83
CA LEU A 152 -3.10 -16.74 9.91
C LEU A 152 -2.33 -16.82 8.59
N VAL A 153 -2.01 -18.02 8.13
CA VAL A 153 -1.38 -18.28 6.83
C VAL A 153 -2.36 -19.04 5.95
N VAL A 154 -2.64 -18.51 4.77
CA VAL A 154 -3.46 -19.18 3.75
C VAL A 154 -2.57 -19.46 2.54
N ASN A 155 -2.12 -20.71 2.44
CA ASN A 155 -1.32 -21.21 1.33
C ASN A 155 -2.21 -21.75 0.20
N GLY A 156 -3.37 -22.32 0.56
CA GLY A 156 -4.36 -22.78 -0.40
C GLY A 156 -4.87 -21.63 -1.29
N ILE A 157 -5.19 -21.97 -2.55
CA ILE A 157 -5.80 -21.01 -3.48
C ILE A 157 -7.15 -20.57 -2.92
N ILE A 158 -7.35 -19.27 -2.77
CA ILE A 158 -8.65 -18.66 -2.52
C ILE A 158 -9.31 -18.37 -3.87
N SER A 159 -10.49 -18.92 -4.08
CA SER A 159 -11.35 -18.69 -5.24
C SER A 159 -12.72 -18.18 -4.77
N SER A 160 -13.57 -17.71 -5.66
CA SER A 160 -14.95 -17.35 -5.32
C SER A 160 -15.94 -17.95 -6.31
N THR A 161 -17.16 -18.24 -5.85
CA THR A 161 -18.27 -18.65 -6.73
C THR A 161 -18.95 -17.45 -7.38
N ASN A 162 -18.89 -16.29 -6.72
CA ASN A 162 -19.47 -15.01 -7.15
C ASN A 162 -18.44 -13.88 -7.01
N SER A 163 -18.83 -12.67 -7.38
CA SER A 163 -18.08 -11.45 -7.01
C SER A 163 -18.16 -11.22 -5.51
N VAL A 164 -17.16 -11.74 -4.77
CA VAL A 164 -17.08 -11.66 -3.30
C VAL A 164 -15.83 -10.90 -2.91
N THR A 165 -15.97 -9.87 -2.09
CA THR A 165 -14.84 -9.13 -1.52
C THR A 165 -14.25 -9.90 -0.36
N LEU A 166 -12.93 -10.08 -0.35
CA LEU A 166 -12.21 -10.60 0.80
C LEU A 166 -11.79 -9.43 1.70
N SER A 167 -12.31 -9.37 2.92
CA SER A 167 -11.88 -8.42 3.94
C SER A 167 -10.89 -9.08 4.90
N LEU A 168 -9.83 -8.37 5.23
CA LEU A 168 -8.74 -8.80 6.11
C LEU A 168 -8.73 -7.88 7.32
N ALA A 169 -8.95 -8.45 8.51
CA ALA A 169 -9.21 -7.68 9.73
C ALA A 169 -8.48 -8.25 10.96
N GLY A 170 -8.54 -7.48 12.05
CA GLY A 170 -7.90 -7.83 13.32
C GLY A 170 -6.44 -7.37 13.38
N ALA A 171 -5.91 -7.22 14.59
CA ALA A 171 -4.60 -6.59 14.83
C ALA A 171 -3.40 -7.53 14.60
N GLY A 172 -3.62 -8.80 14.27
CA GLY A 172 -2.54 -9.74 13.96
C GLY A 172 -2.13 -9.73 12.49
N ILE A 173 -1.48 -10.82 12.08
CA ILE A 173 -0.95 -10.96 10.72
C ILE A 173 -1.79 -11.94 9.91
N ILE A 174 -2.14 -11.56 8.69
CA ILE A 174 -2.74 -12.46 7.71
C ILE A 174 -1.79 -12.58 6.52
N THR A 175 -1.38 -13.80 6.19
CA THR A 175 -0.50 -14.10 5.05
C THR A 175 -1.31 -14.73 3.93
N LEU A 176 -1.29 -14.10 2.75
CA LEU A 176 -1.85 -14.65 1.52
C LEU A 176 -0.70 -15.14 0.64
N ALA A 177 -0.52 -16.47 0.58
CA ALA A 177 0.54 -17.12 -0.20
C ALA A 177 0.00 -17.90 -1.42
N GLY A 178 -1.31 -18.17 -1.44
CA GLY A 178 -1.98 -18.79 -2.58
C GLY A 178 -2.00 -17.92 -3.85
N ALA A 179 -1.99 -18.57 -5.02
CA ALA A 179 -2.22 -17.91 -6.30
C ALA A 179 -3.72 -17.67 -6.51
N ASN A 180 -4.24 -16.61 -5.89
CA ASN A 180 -5.68 -16.41 -5.68
C ASN A 180 -6.44 -15.96 -6.95
N THR A 181 -7.69 -16.41 -7.07
CA THR A 181 -8.55 -16.20 -8.26
C THR A 181 -9.94 -15.63 -7.95
N TYR A 182 -10.24 -15.30 -6.68
CA TYR A 182 -11.46 -14.55 -6.35
C TYR A 182 -11.45 -13.17 -7.01
N ASN A 183 -12.62 -12.60 -7.28
CA ASN A 183 -12.75 -11.45 -8.18
C ASN A 183 -13.46 -10.21 -7.62
N GLY A 184 -13.95 -10.24 -6.37
CA GLY A 184 -14.62 -9.09 -5.75
C GLY A 184 -13.69 -8.09 -5.05
N GLY A 185 -12.37 -8.21 -5.21
CA GLY A 185 -11.37 -7.36 -4.57
C GLY A 185 -10.98 -7.80 -3.17
N THR A 186 -9.99 -7.10 -2.63
CA THR A 186 -9.43 -7.32 -1.29
C THR A 186 -9.54 -6.03 -0.49
N THR A 187 -9.99 -6.09 0.77
CA THR A 187 -10.00 -4.95 1.70
C THR A 187 -9.07 -5.23 2.86
N LEU A 188 -8.06 -4.38 3.05
CA LEU A 188 -7.22 -4.35 4.24
C LEU A 188 -7.82 -3.38 5.27
N ALA A 189 -8.24 -3.91 6.41
CA ALA A 189 -8.71 -3.10 7.53
C ALA A 189 -7.56 -2.38 8.23
N SER A 190 -7.88 -1.26 8.89
CA SER A 190 -6.93 -0.56 9.75
C SER A 190 -6.45 -1.47 10.89
N GLY A 191 -5.17 -1.36 11.24
CA GLY A 191 -4.53 -2.15 12.30
C GLY A 191 -4.13 -3.57 11.91
N THR A 192 -4.54 -4.09 10.76
CA THR A 192 -4.16 -5.41 10.27
C THR A 192 -2.82 -5.39 9.55
N THR A 193 -2.02 -6.45 9.71
CA THR A 193 -0.84 -6.70 8.89
C THR A 193 -1.14 -7.73 7.81
N LEU A 194 -1.03 -7.35 6.54
CA LEU A 194 -1.16 -8.23 5.39
C LEU A 194 0.22 -8.57 4.83
N ARG A 195 0.59 -9.85 4.87
CA ARG A 195 1.75 -10.39 4.14
C ARG A 195 1.32 -10.90 2.77
N ILE A 196 1.86 -10.27 1.74
CA ILE A 196 1.65 -10.63 0.34
C ILE A 196 2.83 -11.49 -0.09
N ASN A 197 2.62 -12.80 -0.22
CA ASN A 197 3.69 -13.75 -0.52
C ASN A 197 3.51 -14.44 -1.90
N ASN A 198 2.65 -13.88 -2.76
CA ASN A 198 2.43 -14.36 -4.12
C ASN A 198 2.08 -13.18 -5.07
N ALA A 199 2.51 -13.25 -6.33
CA ALA A 199 2.24 -12.22 -7.35
C ALA A 199 0.74 -12.04 -7.67
N THR A 200 -0.09 -13.04 -7.41
CA THR A 200 -1.55 -12.99 -7.60
C THR A 200 -2.34 -13.06 -6.29
N ALA A 201 -1.68 -12.86 -5.14
CA ALA A 201 -2.27 -13.06 -3.81
C ALA A 201 -3.56 -12.26 -3.54
N LEU A 202 -3.79 -11.14 -4.23
CA LEU A 202 -4.94 -10.26 -3.97
C LEU A 202 -6.17 -10.57 -4.83
N GLY A 203 -6.15 -11.64 -5.63
CA GLY A 203 -7.21 -11.91 -6.60
C GLY A 203 -7.40 -10.74 -7.58
N THR A 204 -8.57 -10.62 -8.20
CA THR A 204 -8.91 -9.48 -9.06
C THR A 204 -9.91 -8.54 -8.36
N GLY A 205 -10.12 -7.36 -8.93
CA GLY A 205 -10.96 -6.31 -8.34
C GLY A 205 -10.12 -5.26 -7.60
N THR A 206 -10.77 -4.38 -6.83
CA THR A 206 -10.09 -3.29 -6.11
C THR A 206 -9.36 -3.81 -4.87
N PHE A 207 -8.14 -3.34 -4.65
CA PHE A 207 -7.44 -3.43 -3.37
C PHE A 207 -7.71 -2.17 -2.53
N THR A 208 -8.61 -2.28 -1.56
CA THR A 208 -9.00 -1.20 -0.66
C THR A 208 -8.11 -1.22 0.58
N ILE A 209 -7.38 -0.14 0.83
CA ILE A 209 -6.48 0.02 1.98
C ILE A 209 -7.12 1.04 2.93
N ASN A 210 -7.77 0.54 3.98
CA ASN A 210 -8.34 1.40 5.05
C ASN A 210 -7.30 1.76 6.13
N GLY A 211 -6.05 1.36 5.93
CA GLY A 211 -4.90 1.58 6.79
C GLY A 211 -4.10 0.29 6.96
N GLY A 212 -3.39 0.17 8.09
CA GLY A 212 -2.67 -1.05 8.47
C GLY A 212 -1.27 -1.16 7.85
N THR A 213 -0.77 -2.39 7.81
CA THR A 213 0.59 -2.72 7.37
C THR A 213 0.55 -3.70 6.22
N ILE A 214 1.34 -3.44 5.18
CA ILE A 214 1.61 -4.34 4.06
C ILE A 214 3.05 -4.82 4.18
N ASP A 215 3.25 -6.10 3.91
CA ASP A 215 4.52 -6.77 4.13
C ASP A 215 4.81 -7.75 2.98
N ASN A 216 6.07 -7.82 2.55
CA ASN A 216 6.62 -8.87 1.71
C ASN A 216 7.77 -9.52 2.49
N THR A 217 7.48 -10.69 3.04
CA THR A 217 8.43 -11.49 3.85
C THR A 217 9.04 -12.64 3.06
N THR A 218 8.79 -12.71 1.75
CA THR A 218 9.38 -13.77 0.93
C THR A 218 10.89 -13.60 0.81
N GLY A 219 11.57 -14.59 0.22
CA GLY A 219 13.00 -14.48 -0.06
C GLY A 219 13.35 -13.55 -1.22
N ALA A 220 12.37 -12.96 -1.93
CA ALA A 220 12.59 -12.17 -3.15
C ALA A 220 11.63 -10.98 -3.27
N SER A 221 11.94 -10.05 -4.17
CA SER A 221 11.02 -8.99 -4.55
C SER A 221 9.80 -9.56 -5.28
N ILE A 222 8.62 -9.00 -5.01
CA ILE A 222 7.37 -9.38 -5.69
C ILE A 222 6.89 -8.23 -6.57
N THR A 223 6.42 -8.57 -7.78
CA THR A 223 5.58 -7.69 -8.60
C THR A 223 4.20 -8.29 -8.72
N LEU A 224 3.17 -7.56 -8.31
CA LEU A 224 1.79 -7.99 -8.47
C LEU A 224 1.39 -7.97 -9.94
N SER A 225 1.06 -9.12 -10.52
CA SER A 225 0.64 -9.24 -11.92
C SER A 225 -0.81 -8.84 -12.14
N ASN A 226 -1.61 -8.79 -11.06
CA ASN A 226 -3.05 -8.57 -11.14
C ASN A 226 -3.40 -7.09 -11.37
N ASN A 227 -2.45 -6.18 -11.12
CA ASN A 227 -2.61 -4.73 -11.33
C ASN A 227 -3.94 -4.20 -10.76
N ASN A 228 -4.32 -4.65 -9.56
CA ASN A 228 -5.56 -4.25 -8.91
C ASN A 228 -5.64 -2.72 -8.81
N ALA A 229 -6.78 -2.14 -9.18
CA ALA A 229 -7.08 -0.76 -8.82
C ALA A 229 -7.00 -0.61 -7.30
N GLN A 230 -6.55 0.53 -6.79
CA GLN A 230 -6.28 0.74 -5.38
C GLN A 230 -7.11 1.90 -4.84
N ALA A 231 -7.74 1.70 -3.68
CA ALA A 231 -8.40 2.77 -2.94
C ALA A 231 -7.65 3.02 -1.63
N TRP A 232 -6.98 4.17 -1.51
CA TRP A 232 -6.19 4.52 -0.33
C TRP A 232 -7.06 5.35 0.64
N ASN A 233 -7.79 4.63 1.48
CA ASN A 233 -8.76 5.19 2.42
C ASN A 233 -8.16 5.49 3.80
N GLY A 234 -6.95 5.02 4.09
CA GLY A 234 -6.21 5.32 5.31
C GLY A 234 -4.70 5.36 5.06
N ASP A 235 -3.99 5.93 6.02
CA ASP A 235 -2.53 5.89 6.03
C ASP A 235 -2.06 4.46 6.28
N PHE A 236 -1.01 4.04 5.57
CA PHE A 236 -0.52 2.66 5.67
C PHE A 236 1.00 2.60 5.70
N THR A 237 1.49 1.48 6.20
CA THR A 237 2.92 1.20 6.32
C THR A 237 3.30 0.03 5.43
N PHE A 238 4.42 0.13 4.71
CA PHE A 238 5.12 -1.00 4.14
C PHE A 238 6.32 -1.36 5.02
N THR A 239 6.38 -2.61 5.49
CA THR A 239 7.45 -3.12 6.37
C THR A 239 8.27 -4.23 5.73
N GLY A 240 8.08 -4.50 4.43
CA GLY A 240 8.69 -5.63 3.74
C GLY A 240 10.21 -5.70 3.88
N THR A 241 10.69 -6.90 4.22
CA THR A 241 12.13 -7.22 4.17
C THR A 241 12.63 -7.32 2.74
N GLN A 242 11.73 -7.54 1.77
CA GLN A 242 11.99 -7.47 0.33
C GLN A 242 11.11 -6.41 -0.32
N SER A 243 11.47 -5.96 -1.54
CA SER A 243 10.67 -4.97 -2.28
C SER A 243 9.32 -5.52 -2.74
N LEU A 244 8.34 -4.65 -2.87
CA LEU A 244 7.02 -4.96 -3.41
C LEU A 244 6.63 -3.93 -4.47
N ASN A 245 6.21 -4.39 -5.63
CA ASN A 245 5.59 -3.59 -6.67
C ASN A 245 4.09 -3.90 -6.72
N LEU A 246 3.24 -2.91 -6.38
CA LEU A 246 1.78 -3.03 -6.39
C LEU A 246 1.17 -3.03 -7.80
N GLY A 247 1.99 -2.88 -8.84
CA GLY A 247 1.57 -2.91 -10.23
C GLY A 247 1.05 -1.55 -10.73
N THR A 248 0.31 -1.59 -11.83
CA THR A 248 -0.13 -0.40 -12.59
C THR A 248 -1.60 -0.04 -12.39
N GLY A 249 -2.31 -0.70 -11.46
CA GLY A 249 -3.71 -0.38 -11.18
C GLY A 249 -3.87 1.04 -10.64
N ALA A 250 -4.84 1.79 -11.16
CA ALA A 250 -5.09 3.18 -10.79
C ALA A 250 -5.32 3.33 -9.28
N VAL A 251 -4.84 4.44 -8.70
CA VAL A 251 -4.91 4.72 -7.27
C VAL A 251 -5.82 5.93 -7.03
N THR A 252 -6.78 5.77 -6.12
CA THR A 252 -7.68 6.85 -5.70
C THR A 252 -7.40 7.25 -4.27
N LEU A 253 -7.13 8.55 -4.04
CA LEU A 253 -7.04 9.17 -2.73
C LEU A 253 -8.39 9.75 -2.31
N ASN A 254 -8.81 9.50 -1.07
CA ASN A 254 -10.01 10.12 -0.48
C ASN A 254 -9.72 11.20 0.58
N ALA A 255 -8.44 11.35 0.95
CA ALA A 255 -7.88 12.53 1.60
C ALA A 255 -6.34 12.48 1.43
N THR A 256 -5.62 13.47 1.95
CA THR A 256 -4.15 13.42 1.99
C THR A 256 -3.69 12.16 2.74
N ARG A 257 -2.76 11.41 2.14
CA ARG A 257 -2.30 10.11 2.65
C ARG A 257 -0.83 10.12 3.06
N THR A 258 -0.54 9.47 4.18
CA THR A 258 0.82 9.08 4.54
C THR A 258 1.09 7.65 4.09
N VAL A 259 2.17 7.48 3.34
CA VAL A 259 2.75 6.18 2.98
C VAL A 259 4.08 6.04 3.70
N THR A 260 4.11 5.20 4.72
CA THR A 260 5.32 4.94 5.50
C THR A 260 6.03 3.72 4.92
N VAL A 261 7.20 3.91 4.31
CA VAL A 261 8.03 2.80 3.83
C VAL A 261 9.16 2.60 4.82
N SER A 262 9.10 1.54 5.63
CA SER A 262 10.04 1.34 6.73
C SER A 262 11.40 0.82 6.25
N ALA A 263 11.41 -0.02 5.22
CA ALA A 263 12.60 -0.59 4.62
C ALA A 263 12.38 -0.84 3.11
N ASN A 264 13.45 -1.17 2.39
CA ASN A 264 13.45 -1.55 0.97
C ASN A 264 12.65 -0.59 0.08
N THR A 265 11.95 -1.13 -0.93
CA THR A 265 11.23 -0.34 -1.93
C THR A 265 9.79 -0.81 -2.05
N LEU A 266 8.86 0.13 -1.92
CA LEU A 266 7.49 -0.01 -2.38
C LEU A 266 7.35 0.72 -3.73
N THR A 267 6.91 0.04 -4.77
CA THR A 267 6.65 0.63 -6.09
C THR A 267 5.15 0.73 -6.34
N VAL A 268 4.71 1.92 -6.77
CA VAL A 268 3.33 2.21 -7.20
C VAL A 268 3.38 2.70 -8.64
N GLY A 269 2.93 1.85 -9.55
CA GLY A 269 3.00 2.14 -10.99
C GLY A 269 1.74 2.76 -11.58
N GLY A 270 0.61 2.67 -10.87
CA GLY A 270 -0.65 3.26 -11.30
C GLY A 270 -0.70 4.78 -11.12
N VAL A 271 -1.57 5.44 -11.88
CA VAL A 271 -1.86 6.87 -11.72
C VAL A 271 -2.55 7.10 -10.37
N ILE A 272 -1.94 7.94 -9.54
CA ILE A 272 -2.52 8.43 -8.28
C ILE A 272 -3.33 9.68 -8.55
N SER A 273 -4.60 9.67 -8.14
CA SER A 273 -5.56 10.75 -8.35
C SER A 273 -6.28 11.15 -7.06
N GLY A 274 -6.69 12.41 -6.96
CA GLY A 274 -7.40 12.95 -5.78
C GLY A 274 -7.42 14.47 -5.76
N SER A 275 -8.61 15.08 -5.80
CA SER A 275 -8.76 16.54 -5.78
C SER A 275 -8.59 17.07 -4.36
N GLY A 276 -7.70 18.06 -4.19
CA GLY A 276 -7.38 18.69 -2.91
C GLY A 276 -6.50 17.84 -1.99
N PHE A 277 -6.10 16.65 -2.43
CA PHE A 277 -5.41 15.67 -1.61
C PHE A 277 -3.98 15.48 -2.06
N GLY A 278 -3.07 15.39 -1.08
CA GLY A 278 -1.64 15.25 -1.29
C GLY A 278 -1.10 13.88 -0.86
N LEU A 279 0.21 13.75 -0.95
CA LEU A 279 0.94 12.56 -0.55
C LEU A 279 2.07 12.91 0.42
N THR A 280 2.15 12.20 1.53
CA THR A 280 3.27 12.27 2.48
C THR A 280 4.05 10.95 2.42
N LYS A 281 5.32 11.02 2.03
CA LYS A 281 6.28 9.91 2.13
C LYS A 281 6.97 9.95 3.49
N ALA A 282 6.81 8.88 4.27
CA ALA A 282 7.47 8.67 5.55
C ALA A 282 8.27 7.35 5.58
N GLY A 283 8.99 7.11 6.67
CA GLY A 283 9.84 5.93 6.86
C GLY A 283 11.15 5.97 6.05
N THR A 284 12.13 5.19 6.46
CA THR A 284 13.51 5.22 5.93
C THR A 284 13.69 4.57 4.56
N GLY A 285 12.74 3.76 4.10
CA GLY A 285 12.78 3.09 2.80
C GLY A 285 12.44 4.00 1.61
N THR A 286 12.32 3.38 0.44
CA THR A 286 12.06 4.05 -0.85
C THR A 286 10.61 3.85 -1.29
N LEU A 287 9.90 4.94 -1.60
CA LEU A 287 8.67 4.89 -2.39
C LEU A 287 9.02 5.24 -3.83
N THR A 288 8.72 4.35 -4.77
CA THR A 288 8.92 4.59 -6.20
C THR A 288 7.59 4.87 -6.90
N LEU A 289 7.47 6.01 -7.55
CA LEU A 289 6.31 6.42 -8.34
C LEU A 289 6.67 6.45 -9.84
N THR A 290 5.99 5.63 -10.63
CA THR A 290 6.22 5.57 -12.10
C THR A 290 5.03 6.10 -12.91
N GLY A 291 3.86 6.28 -12.28
CA GLY A 291 2.67 6.81 -12.93
C GLY A 291 2.73 8.32 -13.18
N ALA A 292 2.00 8.78 -14.19
CA ALA A 292 1.72 10.20 -14.42
C ALA A 292 0.56 10.63 -13.49
N ASN A 293 0.89 11.08 -12.29
CA ASN A 293 -0.07 11.34 -11.22
C ASN A 293 -0.85 12.64 -11.45
N THR A 294 -2.09 12.68 -10.95
CA THR A 294 -3.05 13.77 -11.18
C THR A 294 -3.70 14.32 -9.90
N TYR A 295 -3.24 13.89 -8.73
CA TYR A 295 -3.65 14.50 -7.47
C TYR A 295 -3.21 15.97 -7.40
N THR A 296 -3.97 16.80 -6.70
CA THR A 296 -3.77 18.27 -6.72
C THR A 296 -3.28 18.87 -5.41
N GLY A 297 -3.14 18.08 -4.35
CA GLY A 297 -2.50 18.50 -3.11
C GLY A 297 -0.98 18.32 -3.13
N ALA A 298 -0.32 18.87 -2.11
CA ALA A 298 1.15 18.89 -2.04
C ALA A 298 1.76 17.50 -1.86
N THR A 299 3.02 17.37 -2.28
CA THR A 299 3.86 16.20 -1.94
C THR A 299 4.83 16.57 -0.82
N SER A 300 4.86 15.80 0.27
CA SER A 300 5.82 15.97 1.36
C SER A 300 6.71 14.74 1.51
N VAL A 301 8.03 14.91 1.41
CA VAL A 301 9.02 13.85 1.65
C VAL A 301 9.62 14.08 3.02
N ASN A 302 9.05 13.41 4.03
CA ASN A 302 9.42 13.61 5.44
C ASN A 302 10.62 12.76 5.85
N ALA A 303 10.80 11.58 5.25
CA ALA A 303 11.92 10.68 5.53
C ALA A 303 12.19 9.70 4.37
N GLY A 304 13.41 9.17 4.34
CA GLY A 304 13.84 8.18 3.35
C GLY A 304 13.87 8.76 1.93
N THR A 305 13.51 7.95 0.95
CA THR A 305 13.62 8.32 -0.46
C THR A 305 12.27 8.26 -1.18
N LEU A 306 11.94 9.31 -1.92
CA LEU A 306 10.91 9.30 -2.95
C LEU A 306 11.61 9.24 -4.32
N ASN A 307 11.48 8.14 -5.06
CA ASN A 307 12.02 7.99 -6.40
C ASN A 307 10.91 8.21 -7.44
N ILE A 308 11.13 9.15 -8.36
CA ILE A 308 10.19 9.48 -9.42
C ILE A 308 10.76 9.12 -10.79
N GLN A 309 9.91 8.55 -11.65
CA GLN A 309 10.28 8.11 -13.00
C GLN A 309 9.39 8.73 -14.09
N ASN A 310 8.59 9.74 -13.73
CA ASN A 310 7.67 10.42 -14.64
C ASN A 310 7.64 11.92 -14.36
N ALA A 311 7.46 12.73 -15.41
CA ALA A 311 7.39 14.20 -15.34
C ALA A 311 6.22 14.72 -14.47
N SER A 312 5.14 13.94 -14.35
CA SER A 312 3.98 14.27 -13.51
C SER A 312 3.87 13.36 -12.29
N ALA A 313 4.95 12.70 -11.88
CA ALA A 313 4.94 11.79 -10.73
C ALA A 313 4.58 12.47 -9.40
N LEU A 314 4.73 13.80 -9.29
CA LEU A 314 4.45 14.57 -8.07
C LEU A 314 3.05 15.20 -8.04
N GLY A 315 2.18 14.82 -8.99
CA GLY A 315 0.84 15.40 -9.13
C GLY A 315 0.84 16.66 -9.98
N THR A 316 -0.13 17.54 -9.74
CA THR A 316 -0.16 18.86 -10.37
C THR A 316 0.75 19.85 -9.64
N THR A 317 1.22 20.88 -10.36
CA THR A 317 2.19 21.85 -9.86
C THR A 317 1.63 22.95 -8.96
N ALA A 318 0.35 22.86 -8.58
CA ALA A 318 -0.33 23.93 -7.86
C ALA A 318 0.09 24.03 -6.39
N ALA A 319 0.49 22.92 -5.77
CA ALA A 319 0.68 22.83 -4.32
C ALA A 319 2.15 22.72 -3.88
N GLY A 320 3.09 22.43 -4.79
CA GLY A 320 4.49 22.32 -4.44
C GLY A 320 4.88 20.94 -3.89
N THR A 321 6.18 20.72 -3.83
CA THR A 321 6.81 19.61 -3.10
C THR A 321 7.76 20.12 -2.03
N THR A 322 7.75 19.50 -0.85
CA THR A 322 8.73 19.76 0.21
C THR A 322 9.55 18.50 0.51
N VAL A 323 10.86 18.64 0.60
CA VAL A 323 11.80 17.59 1.03
C VAL A 323 12.44 18.03 2.35
N ALA A 324 12.12 17.32 3.42
CA ALA A 324 12.63 17.61 4.75
C ALA A 324 14.12 17.27 4.88
N SER A 325 14.77 17.84 5.89
CA SER A 325 16.14 17.46 6.25
C SER A 325 16.21 15.97 6.59
N GLY A 326 17.17 15.25 6.00
CA GLY A 326 17.28 13.80 6.14
C GLY A 326 16.39 12.99 5.18
N ALA A 327 15.75 13.64 4.20
CA ALA A 327 14.99 12.99 3.13
C ALA A 327 15.59 13.29 1.75
N THR A 328 15.25 12.47 0.75
CA THR A 328 15.74 12.61 -0.63
C THR A 328 14.62 12.45 -1.65
N LEU A 329 14.59 13.35 -2.64
CA LEU A 329 13.89 13.16 -3.91
C LEU A 329 14.88 12.65 -4.97
N GLN A 330 14.60 11.49 -5.56
CA GLN A 330 15.38 10.87 -6.63
C GLN A 330 14.68 11.03 -7.98
N LEU A 331 15.44 11.39 -9.01
CA LEU A 331 14.99 11.46 -10.40
C LEU A 331 15.69 10.38 -11.22
N GLN A 332 14.90 9.66 -12.01
CA GLN A 332 15.35 8.51 -12.80
C GLN A 332 14.64 8.45 -14.16
N GLY A 333 15.35 7.92 -15.16
CA GLY A 333 14.71 7.42 -16.39
C GLY A 333 14.52 8.44 -17.51
N GLY A 334 15.05 9.66 -17.39
CA GLY A 334 15.06 10.62 -18.48
C GLY A 334 13.86 11.58 -18.51
N ILE A 335 13.52 12.16 -17.35
CA ILE A 335 12.42 13.12 -17.20
C ILE A 335 12.67 14.35 -18.08
N THR A 336 11.78 14.60 -19.04
CA THR A 336 11.94 15.66 -20.04
C THR A 336 11.71 17.05 -19.49
N THR A 337 10.69 17.25 -18.66
CA THR A 337 10.38 18.52 -18.00
C THR A 337 9.58 18.28 -16.72
N LEU A 338 10.17 18.54 -15.55
CA LEU A 338 9.47 18.55 -14.27
C LEU A 338 9.35 19.99 -13.74
N SER A 339 8.16 20.57 -13.77
CA SER A 339 7.91 21.99 -13.45
C SER A 339 7.42 22.25 -12.01
N GLU A 340 7.43 21.23 -11.16
CA GLU A 340 6.97 21.29 -9.76
C GLU A 340 7.79 22.26 -8.93
N ALA A 341 7.20 23.19 -8.18
CA ALA A 341 7.96 24.03 -7.25
C ALA A 341 8.47 23.20 -6.06
N LEU A 342 9.76 23.34 -5.70
CA LEU A 342 10.40 22.48 -4.70
C LEU A 342 11.04 23.30 -3.58
N THR A 343 10.70 22.96 -2.34
CA THR A 343 11.47 23.35 -1.16
C THR A 343 12.29 22.16 -0.69
N ILE A 344 13.62 22.24 -0.73
CA ILE A 344 14.51 21.17 -0.27
C ILE A 344 15.36 21.64 0.91
N SER A 345 15.57 20.75 1.87
CA SER A 345 16.36 21.01 3.07
C SER A 345 17.35 19.88 3.31
N GLY A 346 18.59 20.22 3.67
CA GLY A 346 19.57 19.26 4.17
C GLY A 346 20.34 18.52 3.09
N THR A 347 21.09 17.51 3.51
CA THR A 347 22.08 16.81 2.67
C THR A 347 21.56 15.49 2.08
N GLY A 348 20.30 15.13 2.31
CA GLY A 348 19.71 13.87 1.87
C GLY A 348 19.51 12.85 3.00
N ALA A 349 18.84 11.75 2.66
CA ALA A 349 18.66 10.59 3.53
C ALA A 349 19.96 9.79 3.69
N SER A 350 20.03 8.96 4.74
CA SER A 350 21.15 8.05 4.96
C SER A 350 21.34 7.12 3.74
N GLY A 351 22.58 7.04 3.25
CA GLY A 351 22.93 6.27 2.05
C GLY A 351 22.76 7.02 0.72
N GLN A 352 22.27 8.26 0.76
CA GLN A 352 22.08 9.11 -0.43
C GLN A 352 23.11 10.23 -0.50
N ASN A 353 23.38 10.71 -1.72
CA ASN A 353 24.37 11.75 -1.98
C ASN A 353 23.81 13.19 -1.91
N GLY A 354 22.50 13.36 -1.69
CA GLY A 354 21.84 14.66 -1.72
C GLY A 354 20.36 14.63 -1.33
N ALA A 355 19.79 15.80 -1.07
CA ALA A 355 18.35 15.98 -0.90
C ALA A 355 17.60 15.93 -2.24
N LEU A 356 18.27 16.31 -3.33
CA LEU A 356 17.84 16.08 -4.71
C LEU A 356 18.93 15.27 -5.42
N VAL A 357 18.57 14.11 -5.97
CA VAL A 357 19.54 13.20 -6.58
C VAL A 357 19.06 12.73 -7.95
N ASN A 358 19.88 12.92 -8.97
CA ASN A 358 19.71 12.25 -10.26
C ASN A 358 20.48 10.93 -10.25
N VAL A 359 19.77 9.80 -10.39
CA VAL A 359 20.40 8.47 -10.30
C VAL A 359 20.65 7.82 -11.65
N SER A 360 19.93 8.21 -12.71
CA SER A 360 20.21 7.76 -14.08
C SER A 360 19.47 8.58 -15.12
N GLY A 361 20.05 8.62 -16.33
CA GLY A 361 19.49 9.34 -17.48
C GLY A 361 19.73 10.85 -17.42
N THR A 362 19.19 11.56 -18.42
CA THR A 362 19.20 13.02 -18.46
C THR A 362 17.85 13.53 -17.97
N ASN A 363 17.83 14.16 -16.80
CA ASN A 363 16.60 14.65 -16.18
C ASN A 363 16.60 16.18 -16.14
N ASN A 364 15.53 16.80 -16.64
CA ASN A 364 15.37 18.25 -16.64
C ASN A 364 14.31 18.68 -15.62
N TYR A 365 14.75 19.50 -14.68
CA TYR A 365 13.95 20.08 -13.63
C TYR A 365 13.75 21.57 -13.92
N ALA A 366 12.52 21.94 -14.27
CA ALA A 366 12.10 23.28 -14.68
C ALA A 366 11.33 24.03 -13.57
N GLY A 367 11.14 23.42 -12.40
CA GLY A 367 10.50 24.05 -11.25
C GLY A 367 11.38 25.11 -10.57
N LEU A 368 10.74 26.00 -9.81
CA LEU A 368 11.46 26.90 -8.89
C LEU A 368 12.00 26.11 -7.71
N LEU A 369 13.18 26.52 -7.20
CA LEU A 369 13.84 25.88 -6.09
C LEU A 369 14.05 26.83 -4.91
N THR A 370 13.67 26.39 -3.72
CA THR A 370 13.89 27.08 -2.45
C THR A 370 14.68 26.16 -1.52
N LEU A 371 15.78 26.65 -0.97
CA LEU A 371 16.54 25.96 0.07
C LEU A 371 15.95 26.32 1.44
N GLY A 372 15.50 25.31 2.18
CA GLY A 372 15.03 25.46 3.57
C GLY A 372 16.13 25.23 4.62
N ALA A 373 17.28 24.71 4.20
CA ALA A 373 18.50 24.56 4.98
C ALA A 373 19.72 24.47 4.03
N ALA A 374 20.93 24.39 4.58
CA ALA A 374 22.10 24.01 3.78
C ALA A 374 21.83 22.71 3.02
N THR A 375 22.02 22.71 1.71
CA THR A 375 21.46 21.71 0.80
C THR A 375 22.54 21.06 -0.06
N THR A 376 22.40 19.76 -0.33
CA THR A 376 23.20 19.05 -1.34
C THR A 376 22.32 18.56 -2.49
N ILE A 377 22.74 18.85 -3.72
CA ILE A 377 22.15 18.33 -4.97
C ILE A 377 23.21 17.47 -5.66
N SER A 378 22.84 16.25 -6.04
CA SER A 378 23.74 15.30 -6.68
C SER A 378 23.26 14.86 -8.06
N SER A 379 24.21 14.63 -8.96
CA SER A 379 24.01 13.82 -10.14
C SER A 379 24.94 12.61 -10.06
N ASP A 380 24.41 11.47 -9.63
CA ASP A 380 25.21 10.26 -9.42
C ASP A 380 25.53 9.58 -10.75
N SER A 381 24.62 9.66 -11.73
CA SER A 381 24.84 9.15 -13.10
C SER A 381 23.99 9.90 -14.12
N GLY A 382 24.48 10.05 -15.35
CA GLY A 382 23.82 10.84 -16.38
C GLY A 382 23.93 12.33 -16.12
N THR A 383 22.86 13.09 -16.40
CA THR A 383 22.86 14.55 -16.30
C THR A 383 21.61 15.09 -15.58
N LEU A 384 21.81 15.94 -14.57
CA LEU A 384 20.74 16.72 -13.94
C LEU A 384 20.76 18.17 -14.45
N ASN A 385 19.71 18.60 -15.14
CA ASN A 385 19.59 19.98 -15.61
C ASN A 385 18.56 20.74 -14.77
N LEU A 386 18.99 21.75 -14.01
CA LEU A 386 18.10 22.72 -13.38
C LEU A 386 17.85 23.84 -14.38
N THR A 387 16.77 23.73 -15.14
CA THR A 387 16.52 24.53 -16.36
C THR A 387 15.75 25.82 -16.11
N ASN A 388 15.13 25.99 -14.94
CA ASN A 388 14.41 27.22 -14.60
C ASN A 388 15.40 28.40 -14.55
N THR A 389 15.15 29.49 -15.27
CA THR A 389 16.04 30.68 -15.27
C THR A 389 15.76 31.66 -14.14
N GLY A 390 14.78 31.36 -13.29
CA GLY A 390 14.49 32.08 -12.05
C GLY A 390 15.59 31.90 -11.00
N THR A 391 15.28 32.29 -9.76
CA THR A 391 16.25 32.28 -8.66
C THR A 391 16.09 31.05 -7.78
N ILE A 392 17.19 30.34 -7.52
CA ILE A 392 17.31 29.43 -6.38
C ILE A 392 17.43 30.31 -5.13
N THR A 393 16.41 30.29 -4.29
CA THR A 393 16.34 31.10 -3.06
C THR A 393 16.71 30.29 -1.82
N GLY A 394 16.94 30.94 -0.69
CA GLY A 394 17.30 30.27 0.58
C GLY A 394 18.35 31.06 1.32
N ALA A 395 17.91 32.12 2.01
CA ALA A 395 18.81 33.10 2.61
C ALA A 395 19.83 32.43 3.53
N THR A 396 21.11 32.73 3.33
CA THR A 396 22.27 32.24 4.10
C THR A 396 22.60 30.75 3.92
N PHE A 397 21.79 29.97 3.22
CA PHE A 397 22.00 28.53 3.10
C PHE A 397 23.03 28.20 2.03
N GLY A 398 24.01 27.37 2.41
CA GLY A 398 24.99 26.84 1.46
C GLY A 398 24.37 25.83 0.49
N LEU A 399 24.82 25.85 -0.75
CA LEU A 399 24.47 24.89 -1.79
C LEU A 399 25.71 24.07 -2.15
N THR A 400 25.60 22.75 -2.04
CA THR A 400 26.60 21.80 -2.52
C THR A 400 26.10 21.10 -3.79
N LEU A 401 26.91 21.13 -4.84
CA LEU A 401 26.70 20.42 -6.10
C LEU A 401 27.71 19.28 -6.19
N THR A 402 27.23 18.04 -6.32
CA THR A 402 28.09 16.84 -6.23
C THR A 402 27.71 15.74 -7.23
N GLY A 403 28.38 14.60 -7.10
CA GLY A 403 28.12 13.38 -7.87
C GLY A 403 29.18 13.07 -8.93
N SER A 404 29.10 11.86 -9.49
CA SER A 404 29.97 11.37 -10.57
C SER A 404 29.42 11.69 -11.97
N GLY A 405 28.12 11.88 -12.10
CA GLY A 405 27.46 12.38 -13.30
C GLY A 405 27.59 13.90 -13.46
N SER A 406 27.07 14.41 -14.56
CA SER A 406 27.11 15.84 -14.87
C SER A 406 25.87 16.57 -14.33
N GLY A 407 25.97 17.88 -14.18
CA GLY A 407 24.81 18.72 -13.87
C GLY A 407 24.90 20.09 -14.53
N SER A 408 23.77 20.77 -14.68
CA SER A 408 23.72 22.17 -15.10
C SER A 408 22.73 22.96 -14.25
N VAL A 409 23.06 24.22 -14.02
CA VAL A 409 22.20 25.19 -13.33
C VAL A 409 22.05 26.42 -14.20
N SER A 410 20.89 26.55 -14.83
CA SER A 410 20.49 27.76 -15.57
C SER A 410 19.94 28.84 -14.64
N SER A 411 19.51 28.45 -13.45
CA SER A 411 18.97 29.36 -12.43
C SER A 411 20.03 30.33 -11.91
N ILE A 412 19.57 31.50 -11.44
CA ILE A 412 20.36 32.38 -10.59
C ILE A 412 20.47 31.75 -9.20
N ILE A 413 21.68 31.44 -8.72
CA ILE A 413 21.86 31.09 -7.31
C ILE A 413 21.87 32.38 -6.50
N GLY A 414 20.81 32.62 -5.70
CA GLY A 414 20.56 33.86 -4.97
C GLY A 414 20.36 33.65 -3.47
N THR A 415 21.23 32.87 -2.84
CA THR A 415 21.14 32.46 -1.43
C THR A 415 21.73 33.47 -0.44
N THR A 416 21.81 34.76 -0.82
CA THR A 416 22.44 35.83 -0.03
C THR A 416 23.85 35.44 0.43
N THR A 417 24.14 35.33 1.72
CA THR A 417 25.48 34.97 2.24
C THR A 417 25.81 33.47 2.14
N GLY A 418 24.93 32.66 1.54
CA GLY A 418 25.17 31.23 1.34
C GLY A 418 26.39 30.95 0.45
N SER A 419 27.16 29.92 0.80
CA SER A 419 28.31 29.47 0.01
C SER A 419 27.90 28.53 -1.11
N LEU A 420 28.68 28.48 -2.19
CA LEU A 420 28.61 27.45 -3.22
C LEU A 420 29.78 26.46 -3.04
N THR A 421 29.49 25.17 -2.96
CA THR A 421 30.51 24.11 -2.96
C THR A 421 30.31 23.17 -4.13
N LYS A 422 31.37 22.87 -4.86
CA LYS A 422 31.44 21.82 -5.87
C LYS A 422 32.29 20.66 -5.34
N SER A 423 31.73 19.46 -5.35
CA SER A 423 32.40 18.21 -4.98
C SER A 423 32.05 17.09 -5.96
N GLY A 424 32.54 15.86 -5.73
CA GLY A 424 32.36 14.74 -6.64
C GLY A 424 33.17 14.88 -7.94
N SER A 425 33.34 13.79 -8.67
CA SER A 425 34.18 13.74 -9.87
C SER A 425 33.54 14.37 -11.11
N GLY A 426 32.21 14.58 -11.10
CA GLY A 426 31.47 15.07 -12.25
C GLY A 426 31.68 16.55 -12.57
N THR A 427 31.07 16.99 -13.67
CA THR A 427 31.07 18.41 -14.12
C THR A 427 29.75 19.07 -13.80
N TRP A 428 29.78 20.24 -13.15
CA TRP A 428 28.60 21.08 -12.99
C TRP A 428 28.78 22.40 -13.76
N THR A 429 27.84 22.71 -14.65
CA THR A 429 27.84 23.94 -15.45
C THR A 429 26.91 24.99 -14.85
N LEU A 430 27.41 26.19 -14.56
CA LEU A 430 26.63 27.33 -14.09
C LEU A 430 26.45 28.36 -15.21
N SER A 431 25.22 28.48 -15.70
CA SER A 431 24.85 29.43 -16.75
C SER A 431 24.14 30.66 -16.21
N GLY A 432 23.63 30.61 -14.98
CA GLY A 432 22.98 31.76 -14.33
C GLY A 432 23.96 32.88 -13.97
N VAL A 433 23.41 34.10 -13.83
CA VAL A 433 24.13 35.28 -13.30
C VAL A 433 23.93 35.26 -11.78
N ASN A 434 24.86 34.61 -11.07
CA ASN A 434 24.67 34.31 -9.65
C ASN A 434 24.85 35.55 -8.75
N THR A 435 24.14 35.58 -7.62
CA THR A 435 24.08 36.75 -6.72
C THR A 435 24.37 36.43 -5.25
N TYR A 436 24.73 35.18 -4.91
CA TYR A 436 25.18 34.82 -3.56
C TYR A 436 26.51 35.50 -3.20
N THR A 437 26.70 35.99 -1.99
CA THR A 437 27.94 36.67 -1.55
C THR A 437 28.85 35.76 -0.70
N GLY A 438 28.43 34.52 -0.41
CA GLY A 438 29.29 33.53 0.23
C GLY A 438 30.37 32.99 -0.72
N ALA A 439 31.38 32.33 -0.16
CA ALA A 439 32.50 31.79 -0.93
C ALA A 439 32.08 30.67 -1.91
N THR A 440 32.83 30.56 -3.01
CA THR A 440 32.78 29.43 -3.96
C THR A 440 33.97 28.53 -3.75
N THR A 441 33.72 27.25 -3.44
CA THR A 441 34.76 26.25 -3.21
C THR A 441 34.62 25.10 -4.18
N VAL A 442 35.68 24.77 -4.93
CA VAL A 442 35.75 23.60 -5.82
C VAL A 442 36.67 22.57 -5.18
N ASN A 443 36.09 21.56 -4.54
CA ASN A 443 36.82 20.52 -3.80
C ASN A 443 37.19 19.30 -4.65
N ALA A 444 36.42 19.02 -5.70
CA ALA A 444 36.67 17.92 -6.65
C ALA A 444 35.92 18.13 -7.98
N GLY A 445 36.42 17.50 -9.04
CA GLY A 445 35.81 17.54 -10.38
C GLY A 445 35.83 18.93 -10.99
N THR A 446 34.86 19.21 -11.86
CA THR A 446 34.86 20.45 -12.65
C THR A 446 33.66 21.34 -12.35
N LEU A 447 33.92 22.59 -11.98
CA LEU A 447 32.92 23.67 -12.04
C LEU A 447 33.14 24.46 -13.34
N SER A 448 32.19 24.39 -14.27
CA SER A 448 32.23 25.15 -15.53
C SER A 448 31.31 26.36 -15.43
N VAL A 449 31.82 27.57 -15.67
CA VAL A 449 31.05 28.82 -15.55
C VAL A 449 30.86 29.42 -16.93
N THR A 450 29.62 29.45 -17.42
CA THR A 450 29.25 30.11 -18.68
C THR A 450 28.46 31.40 -18.44
N GLY A 451 27.83 31.53 -17.27
CA GLY A 451 27.22 32.76 -16.76
C GLY A 451 28.20 33.61 -15.95
N SER A 452 27.86 33.93 -14.70
CA SER A 452 28.81 34.57 -13.79
C SER A 452 28.74 34.00 -12.38
N LEU A 453 29.89 33.88 -11.72
CA LEU A 453 29.90 33.84 -10.26
C LEU A 453 29.53 35.22 -9.71
N ALA A 454 29.17 35.31 -8.44
CA ALA A 454 28.79 36.58 -7.85
C ALA A 454 30.02 37.46 -7.53
N SER A 455 29.81 38.79 -7.58
CA SER A 455 30.85 39.77 -7.27
C SER A 455 31.18 39.79 -5.77
N GLY A 456 32.48 39.77 -5.43
CA GLY A 456 32.96 39.85 -4.05
C GLY A 456 33.01 38.53 -3.28
N SER A 457 32.69 37.40 -3.93
CA SER A 457 32.81 36.07 -3.34
C SER A 457 34.22 35.51 -3.53
N ALA A 458 34.87 35.08 -2.45
CA ALA A 458 36.15 34.37 -2.55
C ALA A 458 35.98 33.07 -3.34
N VAL A 459 36.91 32.78 -4.25
CA VAL A 459 36.90 31.55 -5.06
C VAL A 459 38.13 30.71 -4.74
N THR A 460 37.91 29.48 -4.31
CA THR A 460 38.98 28.54 -3.96
C THR A 460 38.83 27.24 -4.76
N VAL A 461 39.91 26.82 -5.42
CA VAL A 461 40.00 25.50 -6.08
C VAL A 461 40.94 24.63 -5.26
N ASN A 462 40.36 23.70 -4.51
CA ASN A 462 41.06 22.83 -3.58
C ASN A 462 41.44 21.52 -4.28
N ASN A 463 42.65 21.03 -3.98
CA ASN A 463 43.19 19.74 -4.43
C ASN A 463 43.60 19.67 -5.90
N SER A 464 44.64 18.88 -6.17
CA SER A 464 45.03 18.49 -7.52
C SER A 464 43.89 17.71 -8.19
N GLY A 465 43.46 18.13 -9.38
CA GLY A 465 42.38 17.49 -10.14
C GLY A 465 41.01 18.16 -9.98
N SER A 466 40.89 19.20 -9.16
CA SER A 466 39.75 20.11 -9.20
C SER A 466 39.97 21.17 -10.28
N THR A 467 38.93 21.47 -11.05
CA THR A 467 38.98 22.40 -12.17
C THR A 467 37.89 23.45 -12.06
N LEU A 468 38.28 24.71 -12.26
CA LEU A 468 37.37 25.81 -12.54
C LEU A 468 37.64 26.27 -13.99
N GLU A 469 36.62 26.23 -14.84
CA GLU A 469 36.73 26.54 -16.27
C GLU A 469 35.50 27.30 -16.78
N GLY A 470 35.45 27.58 -18.09
CA GLY A 470 34.29 28.13 -18.78
C GLY A 470 34.57 29.45 -19.49
N THR A 471 33.52 30.03 -20.10
CA THR A 471 33.59 31.28 -20.89
C THR A 471 32.94 32.48 -20.18
N GLY A 472 32.45 32.27 -18.97
CA GLY A 472 31.74 33.26 -18.16
C GLY A 472 32.65 34.16 -17.33
N THR A 473 32.03 34.92 -16.42
CA THR A 473 32.74 35.87 -15.54
C THR A 473 32.97 35.28 -14.15
N ILE A 474 34.21 35.35 -13.69
CA ILE A 474 34.61 35.03 -12.31
C ILE A 474 35.12 36.33 -11.67
N PHE A 475 34.43 36.83 -10.65
CA PHE A 475 34.89 37.97 -9.88
C PHE A 475 35.80 37.44 -8.77
N GLY A 476 37.12 37.52 -8.96
CA GLY A 476 38.08 37.24 -7.89
C GLY A 476 38.26 38.45 -6.99
N SER A 477 38.32 38.23 -5.68
CA SER A 477 38.93 39.17 -4.72
C SER A 477 40.24 38.61 -4.21
#